data_AF-A0A935AX47-F1
#
_entry.id   AF-A0A935AX47-F1
#
_cell.length_a   1.000
_cell.length_b   1.000
_cell.length_c   1.000
_cell.angle_alpha   90.00
_cell.angle_beta   90.00
_cell.angle_gamma   90.00
#
_symmetry.space_group_name_H-M   'P 1'
#
loop_
_entity.id
_entity.type
_entity.pdbx_description
1 polymer ?
#
loop_
_entity_poly.entity_id
_entity_poly.type
_entity_poly.pdbx_seq_one_letter_code
_entity_poly.pdbx_strand_id
1 'polypeptide(L)' 'MGTVIWRDASQRTGRSSSGGRISLPELIRVAVRTGIINMPRIPRGEVSDEQLDAIIRHLVKVKP' A
#
# COMPACT_ATOMS: atom_id res chain seq x y z
N MET A 1 25.88 2.04 -30.61
CA MET A 1 25.81 2.81 -29.35
C MET A 1 24.38 3.27 -29.16
N GLY A 2 23.70 2.78 -28.13
CA GLY A 2 22.26 3.00 -27.95
C GLY A 2 21.96 4.31 -27.22
N THR A 3 21.14 5.16 -27.82
CA THR A 3 20.65 6.41 -27.23
C THR A 3 19.49 6.11 -26.28
N VAL A 4 19.68 6.31 -24.98
CA VAL A 4 18.61 6.17 -23.97
C VAL A 4 17.75 7.43 -24.00
N ILE A 5 16.51 7.29 -24.48
CA ILE A 5 15.51 8.36 -24.53
C ILE A 5 14.84 8.45 -23.15
N TRP A 6 15.23 9.45 -22.36
CA TRP A 6 14.43 9.88 -21.21
C TRP A 6 13.36 10.84 -21.73
N ARG A 7 12.11 10.37 -21.86
CA ARG A 7 10.96 11.26 -22.11
C ARG A 7 9.77 10.89 -21.23
N ASP A 8 9.33 11.95 -20.55
CA ASP A 8 8.00 12.21 -19.99
C ASP A 8 7.63 11.58 -18.64
N ALA A 9 7.93 12.35 -17.58
CA ALA A 9 7.30 12.21 -16.27
C ALA A 9 6.32 13.37 -15.98
N SER A 10 5.74 14.01 -17.02
CA SER A 10 4.95 15.24 -16.81
C SER A 10 3.52 15.21 -17.33
N GLN A 11 3.03 14.15 -18.00
CA GLN A 11 1.66 14.15 -18.54
C GLN A 11 0.87 12.86 -18.30
N ARG A 12 0.36 12.69 -17.08
CA ARG A 12 -0.88 11.98 -16.68
C ARG A 12 -0.89 12.00 -15.16
N THR A 13 -1.54 12.95 -14.51
CA THR A 13 -2.89 12.69 -13.98
C THR A 13 -3.49 13.99 -13.47
N GLY A 14 -3.93 14.85 -14.39
CA GLY A 14 -5.10 15.66 -14.12
C GLY A 14 -6.33 14.77 -14.19
N ARG A 15 -6.75 14.17 -13.07
CA ARG A 15 -8.13 13.64 -12.91
C ARG A 15 -8.50 13.44 -11.44
N SER A 16 -9.33 14.34 -10.94
CA SER A 16 -10.22 14.20 -9.78
C SER A 16 -9.60 13.71 -8.47
N SER A 17 -9.02 14.63 -7.72
CA SER A 17 -8.76 14.43 -6.29
C SER A 17 -10.05 14.58 -5.47
N SER A 18 -11.00 13.66 -5.63
CA SER A 18 -11.85 13.30 -4.50
C SER A 18 -10.94 12.54 -3.52
N GLY A 19 -10.38 13.27 -2.54
CA GLY A 19 -9.45 12.73 -1.55
C GLY A 19 -10.07 11.57 -0.77
N GLY A 20 -9.97 10.36 -1.31
CA GLY A 20 -10.45 9.13 -0.70
C GLY A 20 -9.65 8.91 0.57
N ARG A 21 -10.27 9.16 1.72
CA ARG A 21 -9.67 8.88 3.02
C ARG A 21 -9.61 7.36 3.17
N ILE A 22 -8.47 6.77 2.80
CA ILE A 22 -8.21 5.36 3.08
C ILE A 22 -8.17 5.21 4.60
N SER A 23 -8.95 4.27 5.13
CA SER A 23 -8.96 3.99 6.56
C SER A 23 -7.62 3.35 6.99
N LEU A 24 -7.18 3.57 8.23
CA LEU A 24 -5.95 2.95 8.74
C LEU A 24 -5.93 1.41 8.58
N PRO A 25 -7.02 0.67 8.86
CA PRO A 25 -7.08 -0.77 8.59
C PRO A 25 -6.75 -1.13 7.14
N GLU A 26 -7.31 -0.37 6.20
CA GLU A 26 -7.18 -0.63 4.78
C GLU A 26 -5.79 -0.27 4.27
N LEU A 27 -5.21 0.80 4.80
CA LEU A 27 -3.81 1.16 4.56
C LEU A 27 -2.87 0.04 5.01
N ILE A 28 -3.10 -0.55 6.19
CA ILE A 28 -2.28 -1.67 6.71
C ILE A 28 -2.41 -2.90 5.81
N ARG A 29 -3.63 -3.26 5.38
CA ARG A 29 -3.83 -4.40 4.44
C ARG A 29 -3.05 -4.20 3.16
N VAL A 30 -3.15 -3.01 2.56
CA VAL A 30 -2.44 -2.68 1.33
C VAL A 30 -0.94 -2.79 1.57
N ALA A 31 -0.42 -2.11 2.59
CA ALA A 31 1.00 -2.12 2.91
C ALA A 31 1.55 -3.55 3.10
N VAL A 32 0.85 -4.42 3.84
CA VAL A 32 1.28 -5.80 4.07
C VAL A 32 1.29 -6.63 2.78
N ARG A 33 0.31 -6.45 1.90
CA ARG A 33 0.18 -7.27 0.68
C ARG A 33 1.03 -6.75 -0.48
N THR A 34 1.23 -5.45 -0.58
CA THR A 34 2.03 -4.85 -1.66
C THR A 34 3.48 -4.60 -1.26
N GLY A 35 3.77 -4.55 0.05
CA GLY A 35 4.95 -3.89 0.56
C GLY A 35 4.80 -2.37 0.50
N ILE A 36 5.60 -1.65 1.29
CA ILE A 36 5.68 -0.19 1.25
C ILE A 36 7.07 0.29 1.66
N ILE A 37 7.70 1.13 0.84
CA ILE A 37 9.06 1.66 1.04
C ILE A 37 10.07 0.53 1.29
N ASN A 38 10.45 0.30 2.55
CA ASN A 38 11.44 -0.71 2.99
C ASN A 38 10.78 -1.95 3.61
N MET A 39 9.44 -1.99 3.67
CA MET A 39 8.70 -3.14 4.17
C MET A 39 8.47 -4.14 3.01
N PRO A 40 9.01 -5.36 3.10
CA PRO A 40 8.74 -6.38 2.10
C PRO A 40 7.27 -6.81 2.15
N ARG A 41 6.76 -7.31 1.02
CA ARG A 41 5.42 -7.90 0.95
C ARG A 41 5.37 -9.18 1.79
N ILE A 42 4.27 -9.39 2.50
CA ILE A 42 4.01 -10.63 3.24
C ILE A 42 2.97 -11.45 2.47
N PRO A 43 3.35 -12.63 1.93
CA PRO A 43 2.44 -13.47 1.17
C PRO A 43 1.36 -14.10 2.05
N ARG A 44 0.25 -14.50 1.42
CA ARG A 44 -0.88 -15.15 2.11
C ARG A 44 -0.53 -16.52 2.72
N GLY A 45 0.55 -17.15 2.25
CA GLY A 45 1.06 -18.41 2.79
C GLY A 45 1.78 -18.25 4.14
N GLU A 46 2.28 -17.05 4.45
CA GLU A 46 2.90 -16.76 5.76
C GLU A 46 1.88 -16.20 6.74
N VAL A 47 1.04 -15.26 6.27
CA VAL A 47 -0.02 -14.65 7.08
C VAL A 47 -1.32 -14.68 6.29
N SER A 48 -2.29 -15.46 6.77
CA SER A 48 -3.62 -15.54 6.16
C SER A 48 -4.37 -14.21 6.28
N ASP A 49 -5.41 -14.00 5.47
CA ASP A 49 -6.22 -12.78 5.56
C ASP A 49 -6.94 -12.66 6.92
N GLU A 50 -7.31 -13.78 7.52
CA GLU A 50 -7.94 -13.85 8.85
C GLU A 50 -6.96 -13.43 9.96
N GLN A 51 -5.73 -13.95 9.90
CA GLN A 51 -4.66 -13.56 10.83
C GLN A 51 -4.31 -12.08 10.67
N LEU A 52 -4.24 -11.60 9.42
CA LEU A 52 -4.00 -10.19 9.14
C LEU A 52 -5.12 -9.30 9.71
N ASP A 53 -6.39 -9.70 9.60
CA ASP A 53 -7.50 -8.95 10.17
C ASP A 53 -7.44 -8.90 11.70
N ALA A 54 -7.06 -10.00 12.36
CA ALA A 54 -6.84 -10.03 13.80
C ALA A 54 -5.71 -9.07 14.25
N ILE A 55 -4.59 -9.06 13.52
CA ILE A 55 -3.47 -8.14 13.76
C ILE A 55 -3.92 -6.69 13.60
N ILE A 56 -4.64 -6.38 12.51
CA ILE A 56 -5.14 -5.02 12.25
C ILE A 56 -6.08 -4.56 13.37
N ARG A 57 -7.01 -5.41 13.80
CA ARG A 57 -7.92 -5.10 14.92
C ARG A 57 -7.14 -4.80 16.20
N HIS A 58 -6.08 -5.56 16.49
CA HIS A 58 -5.21 -5.30 17.63
C HIS A 58 -4.50 -3.95 17.50
N LEU A 59 -3.87 -3.67 16.35
CA LEU A 59 -3.13 -2.42 16.10
C LEU A 59 -4.02 -1.18 16.15
N VAL A 60 -5.25 -1.27 15.63
CA VAL A 60 -6.21 -0.17 15.64
C VAL A 60 -6.73 0.09 17.06
N LYS A 61 -6.88 -0.95 17.88
CA LYS A 61 -7.31 -0.84 19.28
C LYS A 61 -6.23 -0.24 20.18
N VAL A 62 -4.95 -0.41 19.83
CA VAL A 62 -3.78 0.07 20.60
C VAL A 62 -3.44 1.53 20.29
N LYS A 63 -4.08 2.16 19.29
CA LYS A 63 -3.84 3.57 18.97
C LYS A 63 -4.49 4.48 20.04
N PRO A 64 -3.71 5.25 20.83
CA PRO A 64 -4.25 6.22 21.80
C PRO A 64 -4.94 7.40 21.12
#